data_AF-F9XDN0-F1
#
_entry.id   AF-F9XDN0-F1
#
_cell.length_a   1.000
_cell.length_b   1.000
_cell.length_c   1.000
_cell.angle_alpha   90.00
_cell.angle_beta   90.00
_cell.angle_gamma   90.00
#
_symmetry.space_group_name_H-M   'P 1'
#
loop_
_entity.id
_entity.type
_entity.pdbx_description
1 polymer ?
#
loop_
_entity_poly.entity_id
_entity_poly.type
_entity_poly.pdbx_seq_one_letter_code
_entity_poly.pdbx_strand_id
1 'polypeptide(L)'
;MDPTLYKYPSPLEGWESSEPLSDDRNPDGKSLQNPPSTTLSKAYTEFIEPLAKDDRGAFDAHIYFLHTDERETSFAKALHERVRREFPELRVYPLHQHPIGPHPVGMFEVNLFTPQQFGAFVSWLVIHRGPLSVLLHPNTGDAMRDHTQRAIW
;
A
#
# COMPACT_ATOMS: atom_id res chain seq x y z
N MET A 1 -5.89 -7.34 -16.70
CA MET A 1 -6.85 -8.31 -16.11
C MET A 1 -8.20 -7.64 -16.02
N ASP A 2 -9.26 -8.35 -16.38
CA ASP A 2 -10.61 -7.80 -16.46
C ASP A 2 -11.23 -7.72 -15.04
N PRO A 3 -11.52 -6.51 -14.51
CA PRO A 3 -12.14 -6.35 -13.19
C PRO A 3 -13.50 -7.03 -13.08
N THR A 4 -14.21 -7.23 -14.19
CA THR A 4 -15.56 -7.85 -14.19
C THR A 4 -15.53 -9.32 -13.81
N LEU A 5 -14.35 -9.95 -13.81
CA LEU A 5 -14.17 -11.33 -13.34
C LEU A 5 -14.27 -11.47 -11.82
N TYR A 6 -14.30 -10.36 -11.07
CA TYR A 6 -14.35 -10.37 -9.61
C TYR A 6 -15.68 -9.82 -9.09
N LYS A 7 -16.10 -10.35 -7.93
CA LYS A 7 -17.18 -9.77 -7.14
C LYS A 7 -16.62 -8.72 -6.19
N TYR A 8 -17.40 -7.64 -6.04
CA TYR A 8 -17.11 -6.54 -5.13
C TYR A 8 -18.28 -6.43 -4.15
N PRO A 9 -18.07 -6.60 -2.83
CA PRO A 9 -19.11 -6.33 -1.86
C PRO A 9 -19.48 -4.84 -1.90
N SER A 10 -20.68 -4.52 -1.41
CA SER A 10 -21.12 -3.13 -1.30
C SER A 10 -20.17 -2.36 -0.36
N PRO A 11 -19.64 -1.19 -0.75
CA PRO A 11 -18.91 -0.32 0.18
C PRO A 11 -19.77 0.17 1.36
N LEU A 12 -21.10 0.02 1.26
CA LEU A 12 -22.07 0.33 2.33
C LEU A 12 -22.45 -0.90 3.16
N GLU A 13 -21.72 -2.01 3.04
CA GLU A 13 -21.94 -3.19 3.89
C GLU A 13 -21.86 -2.80 5.38
N GLY A 14 -22.91 -3.12 6.13
CA GLY A 14 -23.06 -2.73 7.54
C GLY A 14 -23.73 -1.37 7.77
N TRP A 15 -24.05 -0.63 6.70
CA TRP A 15 -24.69 0.70 6.76
C TRP A 15 -26.01 0.76 6.00
N GLU A 16 -26.54 -0.36 5.51
CA GLU A 16 -27.70 -0.41 4.59
C GLU A 16 -28.99 0.17 5.17
N SER A 17 -29.13 0.18 6.50
CA SER A 17 -30.28 0.74 7.20
C SER A 17 -30.04 2.15 7.75
N SER A 18 -28.93 2.79 7.40
CA SER A 18 -28.58 4.12 7.90
C SER A 18 -29.33 5.20 7.14
N GLU A 19 -29.68 6.28 7.85
CA GLU A 19 -30.24 7.47 7.23
C GLU A 19 -29.26 8.08 6.20
N PRO A 20 -29.75 8.70 5.11
CA PRO A 20 -28.91 9.41 4.16
C PRO A 20 -28.09 10.53 4.81
N LEU A 21 -26.85 10.71 4.35
CA LEU A 21 -25.99 11.82 4.79
C LEU A 21 -26.44 13.15 4.15
N SER A 22 -26.19 14.26 4.86
CA SER A 22 -26.42 15.62 4.35
C SER A 22 -25.31 16.05 3.37
N ASP A 23 -25.66 16.96 2.45
CA ASP A 23 -24.72 17.65 1.55
C ASP A 23 -24.20 18.99 2.12
N ASP A 24 -24.49 19.29 3.40
CA ASP A 24 -24.02 20.49 4.08
C ASP A 24 -22.48 20.57 4.11
N ARG A 25 -21.93 21.77 3.97
CA ARG A 25 -20.49 22.00 3.83
C ARG A 25 -19.85 22.55 5.10
N ASN A 26 -18.60 22.15 5.36
CA ASN A 26 -17.75 22.72 6.39
C ASN A 26 -17.39 24.20 6.07
N PRO A 27 -16.83 24.96 7.03
CA PRO A 27 -16.45 26.36 6.82
C PRO A 27 -15.44 26.62 5.68
N ASP A 28 -14.69 25.60 5.25
CA ASP A 28 -13.81 25.68 4.08
C ASP A 28 -14.56 25.80 2.73
N GLY A 29 -15.89 25.59 2.74
CA GLY A 29 -16.77 25.62 1.57
C GLY A 29 -16.56 24.47 0.58
N LYS A 30 -15.70 23.50 0.90
CA LYS A 30 -15.23 22.43 0.01
C LYS A 30 -15.57 21.03 0.54
N SER A 31 -15.37 20.77 1.83
CA SER A 31 -15.60 19.46 2.44
C SER A 31 -17.00 19.34 3.02
N LEU A 32 -17.54 18.12 3.05
CA LEU A 32 -18.87 17.83 3.60
C LEU A 32 -18.83 17.69 5.12
N GLN A 33 -19.92 18.09 5.78
CA GLN A 33 -20.13 17.84 7.19
C GLN A 33 -20.51 16.37 7.39
N ASN A 34 -19.59 15.59 7.94
CA ASN A 34 -19.88 14.21 8.36
C ASN A 34 -20.50 14.19 9.76
N PRO A 35 -21.35 13.20 10.08
CA PRO A 35 -21.83 13.00 11.43
C PRO A 35 -20.67 12.87 12.43
N PRO A 36 -20.74 13.50 13.61
CA PRO A 36 -19.69 13.38 14.60
C PRO A 36 -19.58 11.94 15.09
N SER A 37 -18.35 11.45 15.26
CA SER A 37 -18.07 10.17 15.89
C SER A 37 -17.07 10.34 17.03
N THR A 38 -17.32 9.66 18.15
CA THR A 38 -16.37 9.55 19.26
C THR A 38 -15.44 8.34 19.13
N THR A 39 -15.70 7.46 18.16
CA THR A 39 -14.96 6.22 17.94
C THR A 39 -14.26 6.28 16.59
N LEU A 40 -12.96 6.01 16.58
CA LEU A 40 -12.19 5.90 15.35
C LEU A 40 -12.48 4.56 14.67
N SER A 41 -12.30 4.50 13.35
CA SER A 41 -12.31 3.23 12.63
C SER A 41 -11.24 2.30 13.21
N LYS A 42 -11.55 1.01 13.32
CA LYS A 42 -10.57 -0.02 13.71
C LYS A 42 -9.33 -0.02 12.82
N ALA A 43 -9.44 0.49 11.59
CA ALA A 43 -8.35 0.60 10.62
C ALA A 43 -7.16 1.46 11.11
N TYR A 44 -7.39 2.33 12.12
CA TYR A 44 -6.31 3.09 12.76
C TYR A 44 -5.36 2.21 13.58
N THR A 45 -5.86 1.09 14.09
CA THR A 45 -5.13 0.24 15.05
C THR A 45 -4.81 -1.14 14.51
N GLU A 46 -5.59 -1.64 13.55
CA GLU A 46 -5.39 -2.95 12.95
C GLU A 46 -5.68 -2.93 11.45
N PHE A 47 -5.05 -3.85 10.72
CA PHE A 47 -5.46 -4.14 9.35
C PHE A 47 -6.77 -4.92 9.36
N ILE A 48 -7.75 -4.43 8.61
CA ILE A 48 -9.08 -5.03 8.51
C ILE A 48 -9.02 -6.25 7.59
N GLU A 49 -9.86 -7.24 7.87
CA GLU A 49 -10.04 -8.38 6.97
C GLU A 49 -10.32 -7.90 5.53
N PRO A 50 -9.78 -8.59 4.50
CA PRO A 50 -9.11 -9.89 4.54
C PRO A 50 -7.57 -9.80 4.59
N LEU A 51 -6.99 -8.72 5.11
CA LEU A 51 -5.54 -8.55 5.13
C LEU A 51 -4.85 -9.57 6.06
N ALA A 52 -3.77 -10.16 5.57
CA ALA A 52 -2.95 -11.10 6.32
C ALA A 52 -2.39 -10.46 7.59
N LYS A 53 -2.41 -11.24 8.69
CA LYS A 53 -1.88 -10.87 10.02
C LYS A 53 -0.79 -11.84 10.50
N ASP A 54 -0.35 -12.70 9.59
CA ASP A 54 0.69 -13.70 9.82
C ASP A 54 2.08 -13.14 9.48
N ASP A 55 3.05 -14.04 9.39
CA ASP A 55 4.43 -13.68 9.11
C ASP A 55 4.66 -13.18 7.68
N ARG A 56 3.69 -13.25 6.75
CA ARG A 56 3.81 -12.68 5.40
C ARG A 56 3.76 -11.15 5.40
N GLY A 57 3.03 -10.56 6.35
CA GLY A 57 2.72 -9.12 6.34
C GLY A 57 1.50 -8.80 5.47
N ALA A 58 0.80 -7.72 5.81
CA ALA A 58 -0.46 -7.34 5.19
C ALA A 58 -0.29 -6.67 3.82
N PHE A 59 0.85 -6.01 3.59
CA PHE A 59 1.17 -5.35 2.34
C PHE A 59 2.63 -5.54 1.96
N ASP A 60 2.86 -5.63 0.65
CA ASP A 60 4.20 -5.65 0.06
C ASP A 60 4.38 -4.38 -0.79
N ALA A 61 5.50 -3.70 -0.57
CA ALA A 61 5.95 -2.59 -1.41
C ALA A 61 7.13 -3.07 -2.26
N HIS A 62 6.93 -3.15 -3.57
CA HIS A 62 7.95 -3.50 -4.55
C HIS A 62 8.46 -2.24 -5.22
N ILE A 63 9.68 -1.84 -4.89
CA ILE A 63 10.32 -0.65 -5.46
C ILE A 63 11.08 -1.09 -6.71
N TYR A 64 10.64 -0.63 -7.88
CA TYR A 64 11.21 -1.00 -9.18
C TYR A 64 12.23 0.00 -9.69
N PHE A 65 13.20 -0.52 -10.42
CA PHE A 65 14.15 0.25 -11.19
C PHE A 65 14.50 -0.46 -12.49
N LEU A 66 14.78 0.31 -13.54
CA LEU A 66 15.35 -0.19 -14.78
C LEU A 66 16.81 -0.58 -14.50
N HIS A 67 17.06 -1.88 -14.34
CA HIS A 67 18.40 -2.44 -14.08
C HIS A 67 19.41 -2.17 -15.22
N THR A 68 18.93 -1.74 -16.39
CA THR A 68 19.74 -1.29 -17.53
C THR A 68 20.08 0.21 -17.49
N ASP A 69 19.46 1.01 -16.61
CA ASP A 69 19.84 2.41 -16.35
C ASP A 69 20.71 2.46 -15.08
N GLU A 70 21.96 2.90 -15.24
CA GLU A 70 22.92 3.00 -14.15
C GLU A 70 22.49 4.02 -13.08
N ARG A 71 21.79 5.09 -13.46
CA ARG A 71 21.30 6.11 -12.52
C ARG A 71 20.21 5.54 -11.63
N GLU A 72 19.24 4.85 -12.22
CA GLU A 72 18.18 4.20 -11.43
C GLU A 72 18.75 3.08 -10.56
N THR A 73 19.67 2.27 -11.09
CA THR A 73 20.33 1.21 -10.33
C THR A 73 21.11 1.77 -9.13
N SER A 74 21.85 2.87 -9.32
CA SER A 74 22.59 3.53 -8.24
C SER A 74 21.64 4.15 -7.21
N PHE A 75 20.56 4.78 -7.67
CA PHE A 75 19.53 5.35 -6.80
C PHE A 75 18.83 4.25 -5.98
N ALA A 76 18.45 3.13 -6.61
CA ALA A 76 17.81 2.01 -5.95
C ALA A 76 18.68 1.39 -4.85
N LYS A 77 19.99 1.24 -5.09
CA LYS A 77 20.95 0.78 -4.08
C LYS A 77 21.02 1.74 -2.88
N ALA A 78 21.11 3.04 -3.14
CA ALA A 78 21.16 4.05 -2.09
C ALA A 78 19.84 4.12 -1.29
N LEU A 79 18.69 4.03 -1.98
CA LEU A 79 17.38 3.99 -1.35
C LEU A 79 17.20 2.72 -0.51
N HIS A 80 17.62 1.56 -1.01
CA HIS A 80 17.59 0.28 -0.28
C HIS A 80 18.38 0.38 1.03
N GLU A 81 19.60 0.93 0.97
CA GLU A 81 20.39 1.18 2.18
C GLU A 81 19.67 2.15 3.13
N ARG A 82 19.12 3.25 2.61
CA ARG A 82 18.43 4.24 3.43
C ARG A 82 17.21 3.67 4.13
N VAL A 83 16.39 2.86 3.44
CA VAL A 83 15.24 2.18 4.04
C VAL A 83 15.69 1.31 5.21
N ARG A 84 16.76 0.54 5.05
CA ARG A 84 17.29 -0.33 6.12
C ARG A 84 17.87 0.45 7.32
N ARG A 85 18.31 1.69 7.13
CA ARG A 85 18.81 2.56 8.19
C ARG A 85 17.70 3.32 8.92
N GLU A 86 16.72 3.81 8.16
CA GLU A 86 15.60 4.62 8.65
C GLU A 86 14.54 3.75 9.35
N PHE A 87 14.30 2.56 8.81
CA PHE A 87 13.29 1.61 9.27
C PHE A 87 13.90 0.22 9.54
N PRO A 88 14.86 0.11 10.48
CA PRO A 88 15.52 -1.16 10.78
C PRO A 88 14.56 -2.26 11.28
N GLU A 89 13.36 -1.87 11.74
CA GLU A 89 12.29 -2.77 12.19
C GLU A 89 11.45 -3.37 11.05
N LEU A 90 11.52 -2.82 9.83
CA LEU A 90 10.79 -3.36 8.69
C LEU A 90 11.51 -4.56 8.09
N ARG A 91 10.73 -5.50 7.56
CA ARG A 91 11.30 -6.61 6.78
C ARG A 91 11.63 -6.12 5.37
N VAL A 92 12.91 -6.01 5.08
CA VAL A 92 13.44 -5.58 3.78
C VAL A 92 14.19 -6.74 3.13
N TYR A 93 13.82 -7.08 1.90
CA TYR A 93 14.45 -8.17 1.14
C TYR A 93 15.70 -7.71 0.38
N PRO A 94 16.51 -8.66 -0.13
CA PRO A 94 17.64 -8.33 -1.00
C PRO A 94 17.22 -7.52 -2.23
N LEU A 95 18.15 -6.70 -2.72
CA LEU A 95 17.97 -5.98 -3.98
C LEU A 95 18.22 -6.93 -5.15
N HIS A 96 17.19 -7.16 -5.96
CA HIS A 96 17.24 -7.99 -7.17
C HIS A 96 17.54 -7.12 -8.38
N GLN A 97 18.66 -7.36 -9.05
CA GLN A 97 19.11 -6.58 -10.22
C GLN A 97 18.66 -7.17 -11.57
N HIS A 98 17.62 -8.00 -11.56
CA HIS A 98 17.05 -8.66 -12.73
C HIS A 98 15.58 -9.01 -12.45
N PRO A 99 14.77 -9.28 -13.50
CA PRO A 99 13.39 -9.72 -13.33
C PRO A 99 13.30 -11.03 -12.53
N ILE A 100 12.30 -11.14 -11.65
CA ILE A 100 12.06 -12.34 -10.83
C ILE A 100 10.57 -12.51 -10.57
N GLY A 101 10.02 -13.72 -10.71
CA GLY A 101 8.59 -13.95 -10.49
C GLY A 101 7.70 -13.04 -11.36
N PRO A 102 6.70 -12.33 -10.79
CA PRO A 102 5.84 -11.40 -11.53
C PRO A 102 6.49 -10.03 -11.80
N HIS A 103 7.72 -9.81 -11.34
CA HIS A 103 8.41 -8.52 -11.36
C HIS A 103 9.22 -8.36 -12.67
N PRO A 104 8.85 -7.44 -13.57
CA PRO A 104 9.39 -7.40 -14.94
C PRO A 104 10.76 -6.72 -15.05
N VAL A 105 11.25 -6.07 -13.99
CA VAL A 105 12.53 -5.34 -13.93
C VAL A 105 13.18 -5.56 -12.56
N GLY A 106 14.32 -4.90 -12.29
CA GLY A 106 14.98 -5.00 -10.99
C GLY A 106 14.09 -4.39 -9.90
N MET A 107 14.10 -4.97 -8.71
CA MET A 107 13.32 -4.49 -7.58
C MET A 107 13.91 -4.85 -6.22
N PHE A 108 13.37 -4.26 -5.16
CA PHE A 108 13.43 -4.84 -3.82
C PHE A 108 12.06 -4.72 -3.14
N GLU A 109 11.82 -5.61 -2.19
CA GLU A 109 10.54 -5.72 -1.48
C GLU A 109 10.67 -5.27 -0.02
N VAL A 110 9.62 -4.65 0.50
CA VAL A 110 9.44 -4.34 1.93
C VAL A 110 8.05 -4.82 2.37
N ASN A 111 7.97 -5.65 3.41
CA ASN A 111 6.69 -6.07 4.00
C ASN A 111 6.26 -5.10 5.11
N LEU A 112 4.95 -4.86 5.20
CA LEU A 112 4.31 -4.00 6.20
C LEU A 112 3.28 -4.81 6.99
N PHE A 113 3.42 -4.81 8.32
CA PHE A 113 2.66 -5.65 9.25
C PHE A 113 1.59 -4.90 10.02
N THR A 114 1.72 -3.58 10.16
CA THR A 114 0.75 -2.75 10.90
C THR A 114 0.31 -1.50 10.14
N PRO A 115 -0.87 -0.92 10.45
CA PRO A 115 -1.28 0.36 9.89
C PRO A 115 -0.28 1.49 10.17
N GLN A 116 0.40 1.46 11.31
CA GLN A 116 1.41 2.44 11.67
C GLN A 116 2.64 2.32 10.76
N GLN A 117 3.11 1.09 10.49
CA GLN A 117 4.20 0.86 9.54
C GLN A 117 3.81 1.32 8.14
N PHE A 118 2.59 1.00 7.68
CA PHE A 118 2.11 1.44 6.38
C PHE A 118 2.04 2.96 6.27
N GLY A 119 1.42 3.63 7.24
CA GLY A 119 1.32 5.09 7.27
C GLY A 119 2.68 5.77 7.28
N ALA A 120 3.60 5.30 8.13
CA ALA A 120 4.95 5.87 8.24
C ALA A 120 5.78 5.61 6.98
N PHE A 121 5.87 4.35 6.53
CA PHE A 121 6.73 3.97 5.41
C PHE A 121 6.22 4.52 4.09
N VAL A 122 4.93 4.38 3.78
CA VAL A 122 4.38 4.82 2.48
C VAL A 122 4.45 6.34 2.35
N SER A 123 4.10 7.09 3.40
CA SER A 123 4.22 8.56 3.36
C SER A 123 5.66 9.03 3.19
N TRP A 124 6.62 8.37 3.87
CA TRP A 124 8.04 8.65 3.70
C TRP A 124 8.53 8.28 2.30
N LEU A 125 8.11 7.13 1.77
CA LEU A 125 8.54 6.60 0.48
C LEU A 125 8.07 7.48 -0.67
N VAL A 126 6.85 8.02 -0.62
CA VAL A 126 6.33 8.98 -1.62
C VAL A 126 7.28 10.16 -1.83
N ILE A 127 7.93 10.63 -0.76
CA ILE A 127 8.89 11.74 -0.83
C ILE A 127 10.29 11.28 -1.27
N HIS A 128 10.73 10.11 -0.81
CA HIS A 128 12.13 9.68 -0.94
C HIS A 128 12.42 8.72 -2.09
N ARG A 129 11.40 8.14 -2.75
CA ARG A 129 11.58 7.15 -3.82
C ARG A 129 12.20 7.70 -5.11
N GLY A 130 12.28 9.02 -5.24
CA GLY A 130 12.82 9.66 -6.45
C GLY A 130 12.11 9.17 -7.71
N PRO A 131 12.84 8.77 -8.77
CA PRO A 131 12.23 8.35 -10.02
C PRO A 131 11.60 6.96 -9.99
N LEU A 132 11.82 6.18 -8.92
CA LEU A 132 11.50 4.75 -8.89
C LEU A 132 10.00 4.51 -8.72
N SER A 133 9.40 3.68 -9.56
CA SER A 133 8.01 3.22 -9.41
C SER A 133 7.86 2.24 -8.25
N VAL A 134 6.70 2.24 -7.59
CA VAL A 134 6.44 1.33 -6.46
C VAL A 134 5.11 0.64 -6.69
N LEU A 135 5.10 -0.69 -6.76
CA LEU A 135 3.85 -1.44 -6.64
C LEU A 135 3.60 -1.72 -5.17
N LEU A 136 2.50 -1.19 -4.65
CA LEU A 136 1.98 -1.56 -3.34
C LEU A 136 0.78 -2.46 -3.54
N HIS A 137 0.79 -3.65 -2.94
CA HIS A 137 -0.37 -4.54 -2.99
C HIS A 137 -0.63 -5.19 -1.63
N PRO A 138 -1.90 -5.52 -1.32
CA PRO A 138 -2.22 -6.25 -0.10
C PRO A 138 -1.85 -7.72 -0.22
N ASN A 139 -1.88 -8.43 0.90
CA ASN A 139 -1.82 -9.88 0.99
C ASN A 139 -3.13 -10.37 1.60
N THR A 140 -3.96 -11.04 0.80
CA THR A 140 -5.31 -11.49 1.22
C THR A 140 -5.58 -12.98 0.98
N GLY A 141 -4.58 -13.70 0.46
CA GLY A 141 -4.72 -15.09 0.01
C GLY A 141 -5.06 -15.25 -1.48
N ASP A 142 -5.41 -14.17 -2.20
CA ASP A 142 -5.64 -14.17 -3.65
C ASP A 142 -4.53 -13.39 -4.36
N ALA A 143 -3.36 -14.02 -4.52
CA ALA A 143 -2.16 -13.37 -5.04
C ALA A 143 -2.37 -12.71 -6.41
N MET A 144 -3.14 -13.34 -7.29
CA MET A 144 -3.41 -12.82 -8.63
C MET A 144 -4.26 -11.55 -8.57
N ARG A 145 -5.33 -11.54 -7.76
CA ARG A 145 -6.16 -10.33 -7.57
C ARG A 145 -5.38 -9.24 -6.86
N ASP A 146 -4.58 -9.61 -5.88
CA ASP A 146 -3.77 -8.69 -5.07
C ASP A 146 -2.79 -7.90 -5.95
N HIS A 147 -2.02 -8.59 -6.81
CA HIS A 147 -1.04 -7.96 -7.70
C HIS A 147 -1.63 -7.19 -8.88
N THR A 148 -2.95 -7.30 -9.12
CA THR A 148 -3.59 -6.72 -10.32
C THR A 148 -4.70 -5.74 -9.99
N GLN A 149 -5.79 -6.19 -9.36
CA GLN A 149 -6.99 -5.38 -9.10
C GLN A 149 -6.92 -4.61 -7.79
N ARG A 150 -6.05 -5.02 -6.85
CA ARG A 150 -5.83 -4.34 -5.57
C ARG A 150 -4.45 -3.66 -5.49
N ALA A 151 -3.78 -3.56 -6.63
CA ALA A 151 -2.50 -2.88 -6.78
C ALA A 151 -2.69 -1.36 -6.72
N ILE A 152 -1.73 -0.69 -6.09
CA ILE A 152 -1.57 0.77 -6.06
C ILE A 152 -0.16 1.09 -6.56
N TRP A 153 -0.02 2.21 -7.29
CA TRP A 153 1.24 2.69 -7.87
C TRP A 153 1.56 4.13 -7.44
#